data_AF-A0A5C7WZZ9-F1
#
_entry.id   AF-A0A5C7WZZ9-F1
#
_cell.length_a   1.000
_cell.length_b   1.000
_cell.length_c   1.000
_cell.angle_alpha   90.00
_cell.angle_beta   90.00
_cell.angle_gamma   90.00
#
_symmetry.space_group_name_H-M   'P 1'
#
loop_
_entity.id
_entity.type
_entity.pdbx_description
1 polymer ?
#
loop_
_entity_poly.entity_id
_entity_poly.type
_entity_poly.pdbx_seq_one_letter_code
_entity_poly.pdbx_strand_id
1 'polypeptide(L)' 'MGTPSGLRPARLKVGIISAGRVGTALGLALERADHVVVACSAISGTSRRLAQRRLPDTPVLPVPDVADSAELLLL' A
#
# COMPACT_ATOMS: atom_id res chain seq x y z
N MET A 1 17.75 -21.23 -21.52
CA MET A 1 18.37 -20.23 -20.63
C MET A 1 17.38 -19.92 -19.53
N GLY A 2 17.43 -20.67 -18.43
CA GLY A 2 16.48 -20.53 -17.33
C GLY A 2 16.68 -19.19 -16.63
N THR A 3 15.59 -18.45 -16.44
CA THR A 3 15.60 -17.31 -15.52
C THR A 3 15.97 -17.83 -14.13
N PRO A 4 16.82 -17.15 -13.36
CA PRO A 4 17.18 -17.61 -12.03
C PRO A 4 15.90 -17.68 -11.18
N SER A 5 15.44 -18.88 -10.89
CA SER A 5 14.52 -19.14 -9.77
C SER A 5 15.33 -18.92 -8.49
N GLY A 6 15.45 -17.66 -8.04
CA GLY A 6 16.43 -17.30 -7.02
C GLY A 6 16.05 -16.18 -6.06
N LEU A 7 14.93 -15.49 -6.27
CA LEU A 7 14.35 -14.60 -5.27
C LEU A 7 12.86 -14.94 -5.22
N ARG A 8 12.39 -15.61 -4.16
CA ARG A 8 10.99 -15.39 -3.77
C ARG A 8 10.95 -13.91 -3.39
N PRO A 9 10.28 -13.02 -4.13
CA PRO A 9 10.24 -11.62 -3.74
C PRO A 9 9.70 -11.57 -2.32
N ALA A 10 10.44 -10.97 -1.40
CA ALA A 10 9.96 -10.81 -0.03
C ALA A 10 8.61 -10.07 -0.10
N ARG A 11 7.62 -10.62 0.60
CA ARG A 11 6.29 -10.00 0.76
C ARG A 11 6.47 -8.72 1.57
N LEU A 12 6.63 -7.58 0.91
CA LEU A 12 6.80 -6.29 1.58
C LEU A 12 5.52 -5.83 2.29
N LYS A 13 5.70 -5.24 3.47
CA LYS A 13 4.68 -4.40 4.14
C LYS A 13 4.73 -2.99 3.57
N VAL A 14 3.68 -2.60 2.87
CA VAL A 14 3.59 -1.32 2.15
C VAL A 14 2.75 -0.33 2.94
N GLY A 15 3.32 0.84 3.22
CA GLY A 15 2.61 2.01 3.72
C GLY A 15 2.37 3.01 2.60
N ILE A 16 1.18 3.62 2.54
CA ILE A 16 0.84 4.60 1.51
C ILE A 16 0.54 5.95 2.15
N ILE A 17 1.40 6.92 1.92
CA ILE A 17 1.11 8.33 2.19
C ILE A 17 0.45 8.89 0.94
N SER A 18 -0.65 9.64 1.10
CA SER A 18 -1.49 10.13 -0.02
C SER A 18 -2.27 9.03 -0.76
N ALA A 19 -3.18 8.34 -0.05
CA ALA A 19 -4.12 7.35 -0.61
C ALA A 19 -5.25 7.98 -1.47
N GLY A 20 -4.87 8.80 -2.44
CA GLY A 20 -5.74 9.34 -3.49
C GLY A 20 -5.88 8.39 -4.69
N ARG A 21 -6.04 8.95 -5.89
CA ARG A 21 -6.24 8.17 -7.13
C ARG A 21 -5.06 7.27 -7.48
N VAL A 22 -3.84 7.78 -7.31
CA VAL A 22 -2.60 7.05 -7.66
C VAL A 22 -2.20 6.11 -6.53
N GLY A 23 -2.07 6.61 -5.30
CA GLY A 23 -1.68 5.79 -4.14
C GLY A 23 -2.52 4.52 -4.00
N THR A 24 -3.85 4.62 -4.05
CA THR A 24 -4.73 3.44 -3.96
C THR A 24 -4.67 2.52 -5.18
N ALA A 25 -4.34 3.03 -6.37
CA ALA A 25 -4.16 2.19 -7.55
C ALA A 25 -2.85 1.39 -7.47
N LEU A 26 -1.77 2.03 -7.01
CA LEU A 26 -0.50 1.36 -6.75
C LEU A 26 -0.62 0.35 -5.62
N GLY A 27 -1.30 0.70 -4.52
CA GLY A 27 -1.58 -0.22 -3.42
C GLY A 27 -2.28 -1.49 -3.89
N LEU A 28 -3.37 -1.35 -4.65
CA LEU A 28 -4.10 -2.51 -5.19
C LEU A 28 -3.23 -3.33 -6.17
N ALA A 29 -2.39 -2.69 -6.97
CA ALA A 29 -1.47 -3.40 -7.86
C ALA A 29 -0.41 -4.18 -7.07
N LEU A 30 0.08 -3.62 -5.96
CA LEU A 30 1.03 -4.28 -5.06
C LEU A 30 0.37 -5.46 -4.33
N GLU A 31 -0.87 -5.34 -3.85
CA GLU A 31 -1.62 -6.48 -3.30
C GLU A 31 -1.80 -7.62 -4.31
N ARG A 32 -2.03 -7.28 -5.59
CA ARG A 32 -2.09 -8.28 -6.68
C ARG A 32 -0.75 -8.91 -7.02
N ALA A 33 0.35 -8.24 -6.70
CA ALA A 33 1.70 -8.81 -6.73
C ALA A 33 2.05 -9.50 -5.40
N ASP A 34 1.03 -9.76 -4.58
CA ASP A 34 1.05 -10.37 -3.26
C ASP A 34 1.78 -9.57 -2.16
N HIS A 35 2.04 -8.28 -2.32
CA HIS A 35 2.47 -7.44 -1.20
C HIS A 35 1.29 -7.15 -0.26
N VAL A 36 1.56 -6.63 0.94
CA VAL A 36 0.51 -6.30 1.91
C VAL A 36 0.49 -4.80 2.13
N VAL A 37 -0.63 -4.14 1.85
CA VAL A 37 -0.80 -2.74 2.23
C VAL A 37 -1.25 -2.67 3.68
N VAL A 38 -0.31 -2.42 4.58
CA VAL A 38 -0.51 -2.52 6.04
C VAL A 38 -1.22 -1.30 6.63
N ALA A 39 -1.04 -0.12 6.02
CA ALA A 39 -1.71 1.11 6.43
C ALA A 39 -1.64 2.17 5.32
N CYS A 40 -2.54 3.13 5.36
CA CYS A 40 -2.49 4.28 4.47
C CYS A 40 -2.93 5.58 5.14
N SER A 41 -2.53 6.72 4.59
CA SER A 41 -2.96 8.05 5.02
C SER A 41 -3.81 8.72 3.94
N ALA A 42 -4.98 9.23 4.33
CA ALA A 42 -5.93 9.92 3.47
C ALA A 42 -6.56 11.12 4.19
N ILE A 43 -6.24 12.33 3.73
CA ILE A 43 -6.65 13.58 4.40
C ILE A 43 -7.94 14.20 3.84
N SER A 44 -8.35 13.81 2.63
CA SER A 44 -9.55 14.37 1.98
C SER A 44 -10.69 13.35 1.93
N GLY A 45 -11.95 13.83 1.88
CA GLY A 45 -13.10 12.94 1.73
C GLY A 45 -13.02 12.06 0.46
N THR A 46 -12.51 12.61 -0.63
CA THR A 46 -12.30 11.85 -1.88
C THR A 46 -11.23 10.77 -1.73
N SER A 47 -10.09 11.05 -1.10
CA SER A 47 -9.05 10.03 -0.85
C SER A 47 -9.55 8.95 0.10
N ARG A 48 -10.26 9.30 1.17
CA ARG A 48 -10.87 8.32 2.10
C ARG A 48 -11.84 7.37 1.41
N ARG A 49 -12.73 7.90 0.55
CA ARG A 49 -13.64 7.06 -0.26
C ARG A 49 -12.89 6.14 -1.23
N LEU A 50 -11.79 6.61 -1.81
CA LEU A 50 -10.97 5.78 -2.70
C LEU A 50 -10.26 4.67 -1.93
N ALA A 51 -9.70 4.98 -0.75
CA ALA A 51 -9.08 4.00 0.13
C ALA A 51 -10.09 2.92 0.53
N GLN A 52 -11.25 3.31 1.07
CA GLN A 52 -12.33 2.38 1.43
C GLN A 52 -12.78 1.49 0.27
N ARG A 53 -12.84 2.02 -0.96
CA ARG A 53 -13.32 1.26 -2.12
C ARG A 53 -12.27 0.30 -2.68
N ARG A 54 -10.99 0.67 -2.64
CA ARG A 54 -9.91 -0.07 -3.31
C ARG A 54 -9.07 -0.93 -2.36
N LEU A 55 -9.00 -0.53 -1.10
CA LEU A 55 -8.21 -1.13 -0.03
C LEU A 55 -9.09 -1.22 1.23
N PRO A 56 -10.22 -1.97 1.18
CA PRO A 56 -11.22 -1.97 2.25
C PRO A 56 -10.69 -2.47 3.60
N ASP A 57 -9.67 -3.34 3.57
CA ASP A 57 -9.06 -3.94 4.76
C ASP A 57 -7.84 -3.16 5.27
N THR A 58 -7.41 -2.12 4.55
CA THR A 58 -6.27 -1.28 4.95
C THR A 58 -6.73 -0.17 5.90
N PRO A 59 -6.18 -0.08 7.12
CA PRO A 59 -6.51 0.99 8.04
C PRO A 59 -6.02 2.35 7.52
N VAL A 60 -6.84 3.39 7.73
CA VAL A 60 -6.46 4.79 7.47
C VAL A 60 -5.93 5.40 8.75
N LEU A 61 -4.62 5.70 8.79
CA LEU A 61 -3.90 6.16 9.98
C LEU A 61 -3.19 7.51 9.74
N PRO A 62 -2.81 8.23 10.81
CA PRO A 62 -1.85 9.31 10.75
C PRO A 62 -0.53 8.89 10.07
N VAL A 63 0.13 9.84 9.40
CA VAL A 63 1.36 9.56 8.64
C VAL A 63 2.47 8.87 9.45
N PRO A 64 2.78 9.27 10.70
CA PRO A 64 3.78 8.58 11.52
C PRO A 64 3.47 7.10 11.71
N ASP A 65 2.21 6.76 12.01
CA ASP A 65 1.79 5.38 12.26
C ASP A 65 1.84 4.51 10.97
N VAL A 66 1.59 5.13 9.81
CA VAL A 66 1.79 4.49 8.50
C VAL A 66 3.27 4.19 8.26
N ALA A 67 4.16 5.12 8.62
CA ALA A 67 5.59 4.97 8.44
C ALA A 67 6.18 3.89 9.35
N ASP A 68 5.78 3.87 10.63
CA ASP A 68 6.28 2.91 11.62
C ASP A 68 5.87 1.47 11.33
N SER A 69 4.76 1.26 10.61
CA SER A 69 4.24 -0.08 10.29
C SER A 69 4.78 -0.66 8.97
N ALA A 70 5.45 0.15 8.15
CA ALA A 70 5.81 -0.20 6.77
C ALA A 70 7.30 -0.53 6.58
N GLU A 71 7.58 -1.47 5.68
CA GLU A 71 8.92 -1.78 5.15
C GLU A 71 9.21 -1.00 3.85
N LEU A 72 8.16 -0.58 3.15
CA LEU A 72 8.19 0.26 1.95
C LEU A 72 7.15 1.38 2.07
N LEU A 73 7.57 2.63 1.87
CA LEU A 73 6.66 3.78 1.81
C LEU A 73 6.46 4.28 0.38
N LEU A 74 5.20 4.51 0.01
CA LEU A 74 4.80 5.30 -1.16
C LEU A 74 4.45 6.71 -0.70
N LEU A 75 4.94 7.73 -1.42
CA LEU A 75 4.75 9.16 -1.10
C LEU A 75 3.93 9.88 -2.17
#